data_AF-A0A8T5HAB3-F1
#
_entry.id   AF-A0A8T5HAB3-F1
#
_cell.length_a   1.000
_cell.length_b   1.000
_cell.length_c   1.000
_cell.angle_alpha   90.00
_cell.angle_beta   90.00
_cell.angle_gamma   90.00
#
_symmetry.space_group_name_H-M   'P 1'
#
loop_
_entity.id
_entity.type
_entity.pdbx_description
1 polymer ?
#
loop_
_entity_poly.entity_id
_entity_poly.type
_entity_poly.pdbx_seq_one_letter_code
_entity_poly.pdbx_strand_id
1 'polypeptide(L)'
;MKQRYKSSFILGSQIILGQQRPTNFLEEPTLDGIIAIAKSFLGNRFSEEEFEGFEQSINLTTDDNRRIETIVSPRDDNPFTPNYFGMTLEHPDPAKEGFNWGVTFAAVQDVGAPYKVEIALFNGWEGKVLSPFYKPISKPSLVPLLIGKYGARRKKHISTEITMLNEDNIRHFPKQVFDITRELPIILISTNNNTNQPVPDVHRVSYELSGVAHVYVMSDSSVSDLLYNHPMSGSMRCSDGDVRLFLPVNEQNSDFKDRSWRAKHITSAHRFDKVLLKKLAPYSLTIDSYVTMDQVREMHR
;
A
#
# COMPACT_ATOMS: atom_id res chain seq x y z
N MET A 1 -3.95 -2.53 -38.10
CA MET A 1 -3.63 -1.74 -36.89
C MET A 1 -3.88 -2.62 -35.66
N LYS A 2 -2.82 -3.01 -34.92
CA LYS A 2 -2.98 -3.71 -33.63
C LYS A 2 -3.00 -2.65 -32.52
N GLN A 3 -4.13 -2.50 -31.85
CA GLN A 3 -4.26 -1.70 -30.63
C GLN A 3 -3.16 -2.13 -29.65
N ARG A 4 -2.24 -1.21 -29.33
CA ARG A 4 -1.19 -1.43 -28.35
C ARG A 4 -1.83 -1.20 -26.97
N TYR A 5 -2.08 -2.28 -26.23
CA TYR A 5 -2.41 -2.18 -24.82
C TYR A 5 -1.19 -1.60 -24.09
N LYS A 6 -1.33 -0.40 -23.54
CA LYS A 6 -0.40 0.17 -22.56
C LYS A 6 -0.63 -0.59 -21.25
N SER A 7 0.34 -1.39 -20.81
CA SER A 7 0.27 -2.08 -19.52
C SER A 7 1.01 -1.25 -18.48
N SER A 8 0.43 -0.12 -18.09
CA SER A 8 0.84 0.64 -16.91
C SER A 8 0.32 -0.10 -15.66
N PHE A 9 1.19 -0.42 -14.71
CA PHE A 9 0.75 -0.94 -13.42
C PHE A 9 0.65 0.23 -12.42
N ILE A 10 -0.57 0.72 -12.19
CA ILE A 10 -0.95 1.64 -11.11
C ILE A 10 -1.32 0.84 -9.84
N LEU A 11 -0.43 0.80 -8.85
CA LEU A 11 -0.77 0.43 -7.48
C LEU A 11 -1.56 1.59 -6.84
N GLY A 12 -2.88 1.60 -6.94
CA GLY A 12 -3.75 2.60 -6.30
C GLY A 12 -4.22 2.15 -4.92
N SER A 13 -3.86 2.88 -3.87
CA SER A 13 -4.45 2.74 -2.53
C SER A 13 -5.03 4.07 -2.06
N GLN A 14 -6.34 4.15 -2.09
CA GLN A 14 -7.13 5.21 -1.46
C GLN A 14 -7.29 4.89 0.03
N ILE A 15 -6.92 5.80 0.92
CA ILE A 15 -7.06 5.64 2.36
C ILE A 15 -7.69 6.89 2.97
N ILE A 16 -8.63 6.70 3.88
CA ILE A 16 -9.23 7.79 4.65
C ILE A 16 -8.44 7.89 5.96
N LEU A 17 -7.83 9.05 6.23
CA LEU A 17 -7.11 9.28 7.48
C LEU A 17 -8.07 9.74 8.59
N GLY A 18 -7.77 9.39 9.85
CA GLY A 18 -8.41 10.02 11.02
C GLY A 18 -9.85 9.61 11.38
N GLN A 19 -10.47 8.60 10.77
CA GLN A 19 -11.92 8.32 10.97
C GLN A 19 -12.31 7.28 12.03
N GLN A 20 -11.38 6.61 12.72
CA GLN A 20 -11.73 5.81 13.90
C GLN A 20 -10.57 5.86 14.89
N ARG A 21 -10.84 6.33 16.10
CA ARG A 21 -9.92 6.21 17.23
C ARG A 21 -9.99 4.77 17.77
N PRO A 22 -9.02 3.86 17.52
CA PRO A 22 -8.45 3.19 18.68
C PRO A 22 -7.85 4.31 19.53
N THR A 23 -8.03 4.24 20.84
CA THR A 23 -7.75 5.27 21.86
C THR A 23 -6.32 5.84 21.90
N ASN A 24 -5.47 5.55 20.91
CA ASN A 24 -4.02 5.74 20.95
C ASN A 24 -3.45 6.67 19.86
N PHE A 25 -4.25 7.23 18.94
CA PHE A 25 -3.75 8.22 17.97
C PHE A 25 -3.87 9.64 18.53
N LEU A 26 -2.72 10.33 18.65
CA LEU A 26 -2.55 11.55 19.43
C LEU A 26 -2.81 12.85 18.64
N GLU A 27 -2.85 12.81 17.31
CA GLU A 27 -2.92 14.01 16.47
C GLU A 27 -3.96 13.87 15.34
N GLU A 28 -4.77 14.91 15.14
CA GLU A 28 -5.62 15.02 13.96
C GLU A 28 -4.77 15.34 12.72
N PRO A 29 -5.04 14.73 11.56
CA PRO A 29 -4.32 15.05 10.34
C PRO A 29 -4.57 16.51 9.95
N THR A 30 -3.50 17.29 9.83
CA THR A 30 -3.50 18.64 9.26
C THR A 30 -2.76 18.62 7.92
N LEU A 31 -3.11 19.54 7.01
CA LEU A 31 -2.40 19.68 5.73
C LEU A 31 -0.88 19.88 5.96
N ASP A 32 -0.52 20.72 6.93
CA ASP A 32 0.88 20.99 7.30
C ASP A 32 1.59 19.75 7.80
N GLY A 33 0.92 18.93 8.62
CA GLY A 33 1.47 17.67 9.08
C GLY A 33 1.69 16.67 7.95
N ILE A 34 0.77 16.60 6.99
CA ILE A 34 0.89 15.76 5.79
C ILE A 34 2.05 16.25 4.91
N ILE A 35 2.13 17.55 4.64
CA ILE A 35 3.21 18.18 3.88
C ILE A 35 4.56 17.96 4.56
N ALA A 36 4.65 18.10 5.87
CA ALA A 36 5.88 17.86 6.63
C ALA A 36 6.37 16.41 6.53
N ILE A 37 5.46 15.42 6.57
CA ILE A 37 5.82 14.01 6.37
C ILE A 37 6.28 13.76 4.93
N ALA A 38 5.59 14.35 3.95
CA ALA A 38 5.99 14.24 2.54
C ALA A 38 7.37 14.85 2.30
N LYS A 39 7.64 16.05 2.85
CA LYS A 39 8.93 16.73 2.81
C LYS A 39 10.02 15.92 3.50
N SER A 40 9.76 15.40 4.70
CA SER A 40 10.69 14.51 5.43
C SER A 40 11.03 13.24 4.65
N PHE A 41 10.05 12.63 4.00
CA PHE A 41 10.25 11.47 3.13
C PHE A 41 11.19 11.77 1.95
N LEU A 42 11.27 13.03 1.52
CA LEU A 42 12.12 13.46 0.42
C LEU A 42 13.45 14.09 0.86
N GLY A 43 13.60 14.51 2.12
CA GLY A 43 14.74 15.29 2.62
C GLY A 43 16.12 14.63 2.50
N ASN A 44 16.18 13.33 2.15
CA ASN A 44 17.43 12.62 1.84
C ASN A 44 17.67 12.44 0.34
N ARG A 45 16.79 12.97 -0.51
CA ARG A 45 16.81 12.77 -1.96
C ARG A 45 17.09 14.07 -2.71
N PHE A 46 16.73 15.21 -2.17
CA PHE A 46 17.05 16.50 -2.74
C PHE A 46 17.66 17.38 -1.65
N SER A 47 18.50 18.31 -2.07
CA SER A 47 19.08 19.34 -1.20
C SER A 47 18.00 20.27 -0.64
N GLU A 48 18.31 20.96 0.47
CA GLU A 48 17.37 21.93 1.04
C GLU A 48 17.06 23.07 0.08
N GLU A 49 18.04 23.49 -0.73
CA GLU A 49 17.87 24.52 -1.76
C GLU A 49 16.90 24.08 -2.86
N GLU A 50 16.98 22.82 -3.29
CA GLU A 50 16.01 22.22 -4.25
C GLU A 50 14.58 22.13 -3.67
N PHE A 51 14.43 22.18 -2.35
CA PHE A 51 13.15 22.12 -1.64
C PHE A 51 12.53 23.48 -1.33
N GLU A 52 13.18 24.58 -1.69
CA GLU A 52 12.62 25.92 -1.50
C GLU A 52 11.31 26.04 -2.29
N GLY A 53 10.23 26.45 -1.61
CA GLY A 53 8.91 26.56 -2.25
C GLY A 53 8.03 25.30 -2.19
N PHE A 54 8.47 24.18 -1.61
CA PHE A 54 7.70 22.91 -1.58
C PHE A 54 6.25 23.07 -1.08
N GLU A 55 6.08 23.97 -0.11
CA GLU A 55 4.81 24.29 0.55
C GLU A 55 3.94 25.26 -0.27
N GLN A 56 4.48 25.81 -1.35
CA GLN A 56 3.86 26.77 -2.27
C GLN A 56 3.66 26.21 -3.68
N SER A 57 3.81 24.89 -3.86
CA SER A 57 3.87 24.18 -5.15
C SER A 57 5.21 24.34 -5.86
N ILE A 58 5.83 23.22 -6.25
CA ILE A 58 7.07 23.18 -7.03
C ILE A 58 6.93 22.25 -8.24
N ASN A 59 7.75 22.48 -9.26
CA ASN A 59 7.97 21.54 -10.36
C ASN A 59 9.47 21.51 -10.67
N LEU A 60 10.15 20.52 -10.11
CA LEU A 60 11.60 20.38 -10.16
C LEU A 60 11.97 19.11 -10.93
N THR A 61 13.03 19.19 -11.75
CA THR A 61 13.69 18.03 -12.33
C THR A 61 15.19 18.11 -12.03
N THR A 62 15.77 17.06 -11.47
CA THR A 62 17.19 16.97 -11.09
C THR A 62 18.04 16.43 -12.22
N ASP A 63 19.35 16.58 -12.10
CA ASP A 63 20.34 16.10 -13.09
C ASP A 63 20.30 14.58 -13.31
N ASP A 64 19.88 13.82 -12.30
CA ASP A 64 19.68 12.37 -12.40
C ASP A 64 18.25 11.99 -12.81
N ASN A 65 17.53 12.88 -13.50
CA ASN A 65 16.19 12.68 -14.04
C ASN A 65 15.13 12.32 -12.99
N ARG A 66 15.29 12.73 -11.74
CA ARG A 66 14.19 12.68 -10.77
C ARG A 66 13.33 13.91 -10.99
N ARG A 67 12.03 13.72 -11.02
CA ARG A 67 11.07 14.82 -11.14
C ARG A 67 10.18 14.85 -9.91
N ILE A 68 9.95 16.03 -9.38
CA ILE A 68 8.95 16.25 -8.35
C ILE A 68 8.04 17.39 -8.75
N GLU A 69 6.74 17.15 -8.61
CA GLU A 69 5.71 18.14 -8.81
C GLU A 69 4.84 18.17 -7.54
N THR A 70 4.68 19.32 -6.91
CA THR A 70 3.69 19.51 -5.85
C THR A 70 2.67 20.55 -6.26
N ILE A 71 1.45 20.37 -5.77
CA ILE A 71 0.36 21.33 -5.90
C ILE A 71 -0.23 21.49 -4.51
N VAL A 72 -0.26 22.72 -4.01
CA VAL A 72 -0.84 23.06 -2.70
C VAL A 72 -1.96 24.06 -2.97
N SER A 73 -3.15 23.80 -2.44
CA SER A 73 -4.23 24.79 -2.48
C SER A 73 -3.78 26.03 -1.69
N PRO A 74 -3.84 27.25 -2.26
CA PRO A 74 -3.54 28.45 -1.50
C PRO A 74 -4.47 28.50 -0.28
N ARG A 75 -3.89 28.80 0.89
CA ARG A 75 -4.66 29.02 2.11
C ARG A 75 -5.46 30.31 1.94
N ASP A 76 -6.60 30.24 1.29
CA ASP A 76 -7.57 31.30 1.37
C ASP A 76 -8.23 31.25 2.75
N ASP A 77 -8.47 32.42 3.34
CA ASP A 77 -9.30 32.56 4.56
C ASP A 77 -10.76 32.12 4.33
N ASN A 78 -11.08 31.62 3.15
CA ASN A 78 -12.39 31.12 2.76
C ASN A 78 -12.58 29.68 3.29
N PRO A 79 -13.41 29.47 4.34
CA PRO A 79 -13.65 28.16 4.92
C PRO A 79 -14.42 27.21 3.98
N PHE A 80 -14.85 27.69 2.82
CA PHE A 80 -15.58 26.92 1.81
C PHE A 80 -14.68 26.37 0.70
N THR A 81 -13.41 26.78 0.64
CA THR A 81 -12.45 26.23 -0.33
C THR A 81 -11.83 24.94 0.23
N PRO A 82 -11.90 23.81 -0.48
CA PRO A 82 -11.29 22.57 -0.03
C PRO A 82 -9.76 22.72 0.03
N ASN A 83 -9.18 22.25 1.14
CA ASN A 83 -7.74 22.16 1.30
C ASN A 83 -7.24 20.91 0.59
N TYR A 84 -6.25 21.09 -0.28
CA TYR A 84 -5.63 19.95 -0.96
C TYR A 84 -4.11 20.09 -1.07
N PHE A 85 -3.46 18.93 -1.08
CA PHE A 85 -2.04 18.78 -1.38
C PHE A 85 -1.86 17.60 -2.33
N GLY A 86 -1.36 17.88 -3.52
CA GLY A 86 -0.93 16.90 -4.50
C GLY A 86 0.60 16.85 -4.55
N MET A 87 1.16 15.65 -4.71
CA MET A 87 2.57 15.45 -4.99
C MET A 87 2.72 14.32 -6.00
N THR A 88 3.54 14.51 -7.01
CA THR A 88 4.03 13.45 -7.88
C THR A 88 5.55 13.42 -7.82
N LEU A 89 6.12 12.27 -7.49
CA LEU A 89 7.56 12.01 -7.51
C LEU A 89 7.85 10.95 -8.56
N GLU A 90 8.61 11.29 -9.58
CA GLU A 90 9.15 10.37 -10.56
C GLU A 90 10.66 10.19 -10.35
N HIS A 91 11.16 8.97 -10.48
CA HIS A 91 12.61 8.71 -10.39
C HIS A 91 13.01 7.51 -11.25
N PRO A 92 14.22 7.51 -11.84
CA PRO A 92 14.69 6.36 -12.58
C PRO A 92 14.91 5.14 -11.67
N ASP A 93 14.78 3.95 -12.25
CA ASP A 93 15.10 2.69 -11.59
C ASP A 93 16.61 2.40 -11.72
N PRO A 94 17.34 2.28 -10.61
CA PRO A 94 18.78 2.01 -10.63
C PRO A 94 19.13 0.59 -11.14
N ALA A 95 18.14 -0.30 -11.28
CA ALA A 95 18.30 -1.65 -11.79
C ALA A 95 18.11 -1.77 -13.30
N LYS A 96 17.40 -0.83 -13.93
CA LYS A 96 17.00 -0.94 -15.32
C LYS A 96 16.93 0.43 -15.99
N GLU A 97 17.87 0.65 -16.89
CA GLU A 97 17.88 1.82 -17.75
C GLU A 97 16.57 1.96 -18.56
N GLY A 98 16.06 3.19 -18.66
CA GLY A 98 14.79 3.50 -19.33
C GLY A 98 13.53 3.15 -18.53
N PHE A 99 13.65 2.83 -17.25
CA PHE A 99 12.52 2.58 -16.36
C PHE A 99 12.39 3.70 -15.33
N ASN A 100 11.20 4.27 -15.17
CA ASN A 100 10.91 5.33 -14.20
C ASN A 100 9.80 4.89 -13.25
N TRP A 101 10.07 4.96 -11.96
CA TRP A 101 9.06 4.89 -10.93
C TRP A 101 8.36 6.22 -10.79
N GLY A 102 7.12 6.17 -10.35
CA GLY A 102 6.31 7.33 -10.08
C GLY A 102 5.41 7.11 -8.88
N VAL A 103 5.33 8.09 -8.00
CA VAL A 103 4.48 8.08 -6.81
C VAL A 103 3.63 9.31 -6.88
N THR A 104 2.34 9.15 -7.05
CA THR A 104 1.36 10.22 -6.90
C THR A 104 0.71 10.09 -5.54
N PHE A 105 0.59 11.23 -4.88
CA PHE A 105 -0.04 11.43 -3.59
C PHE A 105 -1.03 12.58 -3.76
N ALA A 106 -2.25 12.42 -3.25
CA ALA A 106 -3.22 13.49 -3.15
C ALA A 106 -3.90 13.41 -1.79
N ALA A 107 -3.88 14.50 -1.03
CA ALA A 107 -4.71 14.69 0.15
C ALA A 107 -5.75 15.75 -0.17
N VAL A 108 -7.02 15.45 0.08
CA VAL A 108 -8.13 16.40 -0.08
C VAL A 108 -8.99 16.38 1.17
N GLN A 109 -9.32 17.55 1.67
CA GLN A 109 -10.28 17.73 2.75
C GLN A 109 -11.52 18.47 2.22
N ASP A 110 -12.67 17.76 2.21
CA ASP A 110 -13.96 18.41 2.03
C ASP A 110 -14.31 19.22 3.31
N VAL A 111 -15.09 20.30 3.17
CA VAL A 111 -15.46 21.19 4.28
C VAL A 111 -16.07 20.41 5.45
N GLY A 112 -15.44 20.47 6.62
CA GLY A 112 -15.88 19.77 7.84
C GLY A 112 -15.70 18.25 7.83
N ALA A 113 -15.03 17.69 6.81
CA ALA A 113 -14.76 16.27 6.68
C ALA A 113 -13.30 15.93 7.05
N PRO A 114 -12.98 14.66 7.32
CA PRO A 114 -11.60 14.21 7.47
C PRO A 114 -10.88 14.17 6.12
N TYR A 115 -9.55 14.27 6.16
CA TYR A 115 -8.71 14.13 4.97
C TYR A 115 -8.90 12.77 4.31
N LYS A 116 -9.25 12.82 3.03
CA LYS A 116 -9.17 11.68 2.12
C LYS A 116 -7.79 11.73 1.48
N VAL A 117 -7.03 10.66 1.65
CA VAL A 117 -5.67 10.56 1.13
C VAL A 117 -5.59 9.44 0.11
N GLU A 118 -5.25 9.78 -1.11
CA GLU A 118 -5.04 8.83 -2.17
C GLU A 118 -3.56 8.74 -2.50
N ILE A 119 -3.06 7.50 -2.57
CA ILE A 119 -1.67 7.24 -2.93
C ILE A 119 -1.67 6.24 -4.07
N ALA A 120 -1.18 6.67 -5.22
CA ALA A 120 -0.99 5.86 -6.41
C ALA A 120 0.51 5.68 -6.66
N LEU A 121 0.95 4.45 -6.85
CA LEU A 121 2.31 4.10 -7.22
C LEU A 121 2.28 3.57 -8.65
N PHE A 122 2.96 4.21 -9.57
CA PHE A 122 3.12 3.78 -10.95
C PHE A 122 4.58 3.46 -11.25
N ASN A 123 4.81 2.63 -12.26
CA ASN A 123 6.15 2.15 -12.62
C ASN A 123 6.57 2.54 -14.05
N GLY A 124 5.87 3.50 -14.66
CA GLY A 124 6.25 4.14 -15.93
C GLY A 124 6.47 3.21 -17.12
N TRP A 125 6.07 1.94 -17.06
CA TRP A 125 6.45 0.92 -18.03
C TRP A 125 5.60 0.95 -19.30
N GLU A 126 6.24 1.15 -20.47
CA GLU A 126 5.58 1.13 -21.78
C GLU A 126 5.75 -0.18 -22.58
N GLY A 127 6.49 -1.17 -22.05
CA GLY A 127 6.85 -2.41 -22.75
C GLY A 127 5.81 -3.55 -22.66
N LYS A 128 5.86 -4.53 -23.57
CA LYS A 128 4.84 -5.60 -23.70
C LYS A 128 5.03 -6.84 -22.84
N VAL A 129 6.15 -6.99 -22.14
CA VAL A 129 6.43 -8.19 -21.33
C VAL A 129 7.14 -7.78 -20.04
N LEU A 130 6.50 -8.01 -18.89
CA LEU A 130 7.17 -7.99 -17.59
C LEU A 130 8.04 -9.25 -17.46
N SER A 131 9.31 -9.16 -17.91
CA SER A 131 10.32 -10.15 -17.55
C SER A 131 10.63 -10.03 -16.04
N PRO A 132 10.86 -11.14 -15.31
CA PRO A 132 11.01 -11.11 -13.86
C PRO A 132 12.21 -10.26 -13.43
N PHE A 133 11.92 -9.08 -12.88
CA PHE A 133 12.91 -8.23 -12.21
C PHE A 133 13.70 -8.99 -11.13
N TYR A 134 15.02 -8.82 -11.17
CA TYR A 134 16.01 -9.46 -10.31
C TYR A 134 16.48 -8.57 -9.14
N LYS A 135 15.96 -7.33 -8.99
CA LYS A 135 16.29 -6.43 -7.87
C LYS A 135 15.05 -6.09 -7.03
N PRO A 136 15.18 -5.98 -5.70
CA PRO A 136 14.05 -5.80 -4.77
C PRO A 136 13.39 -4.43 -4.92
N ILE A 137 12.08 -4.42 -5.18
CA ILE A 137 11.24 -3.23 -5.30
C ILE A 137 11.14 -2.53 -3.94
N SER A 138 11.67 -1.33 -3.74
CA SER A 138 11.39 -0.53 -2.53
C SER A 138 10.16 0.36 -2.74
N LYS A 139 8.97 -0.07 -2.27
CA LYS A 139 7.84 0.86 -2.12
C LYS A 139 8.33 2.08 -1.33
N PRO A 140 7.95 3.30 -1.71
CA PRO A 140 8.26 4.45 -0.89
C PRO A 140 7.53 4.38 0.46
N SER A 141 8.27 4.59 1.55
CA SER A 141 7.80 4.49 2.95
C SER A 141 6.75 5.53 3.35
N LEU A 142 6.36 6.44 2.45
CA LEU A 142 5.38 7.49 2.72
C LEU A 142 4.01 6.92 3.18
N VAL A 143 3.52 5.87 2.52
CA VAL A 143 2.22 5.24 2.88
C VAL A 143 2.20 4.74 4.32
N PRO A 144 3.12 3.85 4.75
CA PRO A 144 3.13 3.40 6.14
C PRO A 144 3.44 4.51 7.15
N LEU A 145 4.22 5.55 6.80
CA LEU A 145 4.45 6.70 7.69
C LEU A 145 3.14 7.46 7.99
N LEU A 146 2.33 7.70 6.97
CA LEU A 146 1.03 8.37 7.11
C LEU A 146 0.04 7.53 7.91
N ILE A 147 -0.03 6.22 7.64
CA ILE A 147 -0.88 5.28 8.38
C ILE A 147 -0.44 5.23 9.85
N GLY A 148 0.86 5.13 10.12
CA GLY A 148 1.39 5.06 11.48
C GLY A 148 1.11 6.32 12.29
N LYS A 149 1.17 7.50 11.67
CA LYS A 149 0.93 8.77 12.36
C LYS A 149 -0.56 9.10 12.55
N TYR A 150 -1.38 8.91 11.53
CA TYR A 150 -2.77 9.39 11.54
C TYR A 150 -3.83 8.28 11.59
N GLY A 151 -3.42 7.02 11.49
CA GLY A 151 -4.32 5.90 11.22
C GLY A 151 -4.93 5.97 9.82
N ALA A 152 -5.42 4.84 9.33
CA ALA A 152 -6.08 4.79 8.02
C ALA A 152 -7.22 3.78 7.98
N ARG A 153 -8.16 4.00 7.05
CA ARG A 153 -9.19 3.02 6.72
C ARG A 153 -9.64 3.14 5.26
N ARG A 154 -10.23 2.07 4.75
CA ARG A 154 -11.17 2.08 3.62
C ARG A 154 -12.56 1.75 4.16
N LYS A 155 -13.11 0.60 3.75
CA LYS A 155 -14.21 -0.09 4.45
C LYS A 155 -13.78 -0.70 5.77
N LYS A 156 -12.51 -1.13 5.87
CA LYS A 156 -11.90 -1.71 7.07
C LYS A 156 -10.67 -0.89 7.49
N HIS A 157 -10.29 -1.00 8.75
CA HIS A 157 -9.08 -0.38 9.28
C HIS A 157 -7.83 -0.93 8.56
N ILE A 158 -6.91 -0.04 8.24
CA ILE A 158 -5.61 -0.35 7.66
C ILE A 158 -4.57 -0.06 8.73
N SER A 159 -3.74 -1.06 9.01
CA SER A 159 -2.71 -0.99 10.03
C SER A 159 -1.33 -1.21 9.41
N THR A 160 -0.31 -0.60 10.02
CA THR A 160 1.10 -0.97 9.81
C THR A 160 1.49 -2.19 10.62
N GLU A 161 0.72 -2.49 11.66
CA GLU A 161 0.97 -3.57 12.60
C GLU A 161 0.36 -4.89 12.15
N ILE A 162 1.03 -5.97 12.54
CA ILE A 162 0.56 -7.33 12.35
C ILE A 162 -0.74 -7.57 13.13
N THR A 163 -1.71 -8.24 12.49
CA THR A 163 -2.89 -8.74 13.20
C THR A 163 -2.63 -10.19 13.62
N MET A 164 -2.44 -10.42 14.92
CA MET A 164 -2.23 -11.76 15.45
C MET A 164 -3.54 -12.54 15.49
N LEU A 165 -3.52 -13.74 14.91
CA LEU A 165 -4.60 -14.72 15.00
C LEU A 165 -4.28 -15.73 16.09
N ASN A 166 -5.19 -15.86 17.05
CA ASN A 166 -5.11 -16.77 18.18
C ASN A 166 -6.36 -17.65 18.26
N GLU A 167 -6.44 -18.53 19.27
CA GLU A 167 -7.56 -19.46 19.43
C GLU A 167 -8.92 -18.75 19.55
N ASP A 168 -8.95 -17.55 20.14
CA ASP A 168 -10.17 -16.79 20.36
C ASP A 168 -10.72 -16.17 19.06
N ASN A 169 -9.84 -15.67 18.20
CA ASN A 169 -10.24 -14.88 17.04
C ASN A 169 -10.19 -15.65 15.71
N ILE A 170 -9.46 -16.78 15.63
CA ILE A 170 -9.26 -17.55 14.38
C ILE A 170 -10.58 -18.02 13.77
N ARG A 171 -11.60 -18.29 14.59
CA ARG A 171 -12.94 -18.71 14.14
C ARG A 171 -13.64 -17.66 13.26
N HIS A 172 -13.24 -16.39 13.38
CA HIS A 172 -13.81 -15.28 12.62
C HIS A 172 -13.06 -15.03 11.30
N PHE A 173 -11.81 -15.51 11.20
CA PHE A 173 -10.94 -15.27 10.05
C PHE A 173 -11.52 -15.78 8.72
N PRO A 174 -12.11 -17.01 8.62
CA PRO A 174 -12.78 -17.46 7.41
C PRO A 174 -13.82 -16.48 6.86
N LYS A 175 -14.63 -15.87 7.73
CA LYS A 175 -15.64 -14.88 7.31
C LYS A 175 -15.00 -13.66 6.67
N GLN A 176 -13.80 -13.26 7.12
CA GLN A 176 -13.06 -12.15 6.53
C GLN A 176 -12.46 -12.50 5.16
N VAL A 177 -12.02 -13.75 4.98
CA VAL A 177 -11.47 -14.24 3.70
C VAL A 177 -12.55 -14.28 2.62
N PHE A 178 -13.72 -14.80 2.96
CA PHE A 178 -14.87 -14.96 2.05
C PHE A 178 -15.79 -13.74 1.95
N ASP A 179 -15.42 -12.63 2.61
CA ASP A 179 -16.14 -11.36 2.47
C ASP A 179 -16.00 -10.81 1.06
N ILE A 180 -17.06 -10.90 0.26
CA ILE A 180 -17.12 -10.41 -1.12
C ILE A 180 -16.99 -8.88 -1.22
N THR A 181 -17.18 -8.15 -0.12
CA THR A 181 -17.08 -6.68 -0.09
C THR A 181 -15.63 -6.20 0.13
N ARG A 182 -14.71 -7.13 0.39
CA ARG A 182 -13.30 -6.85 0.63
C ARG A 182 -12.61 -6.31 -0.62
N GLU A 183 -11.88 -5.22 -0.45
CA GLU A 183 -11.13 -4.57 -1.52
C GLU A 183 -9.64 -4.91 -1.52
N LEU A 184 -9.08 -5.22 -0.35
CA LEU A 184 -7.65 -5.49 -0.21
C LEU A 184 -7.37 -6.99 -0.06
N PRO A 185 -6.34 -7.52 -0.74
CA PRO A 185 -5.76 -8.84 -0.48
C PRO A 185 -5.55 -9.15 1.02
N ILE A 186 -5.66 -10.43 1.40
CA ILE A 186 -5.33 -10.92 2.74
C ILE A 186 -4.12 -11.82 2.61
N ILE A 187 -3.14 -11.62 3.47
CA ILE A 187 -1.99 -12.50 3.64
C ILE A 187 -2.12 -13.18 5.00
N LEU A 188 -2.00 -14.49 5.01
CA LEU A 188 -1.94 -15.32 6.20
C LEU A 188 -0.53 -15.91 6.30
N ILE A 189 0.15 -15.65 7.41
CA ILE A 189 1.47 -16.18 7.72
C ILE A 189 1.32 -17.17 8.87
N SER A 190 1.70 -18.42 8.64
CA SER A 190 1.77 -19.42 9.70
C SER A 190 3.13 -19.39 10.39
N THR A 191 3.18 -19.89 11.62
CA THR A 191 4.43 -20.14 12.34
C THR A 191 4.99 -21.51 11.96
N ASN A 192 6.30 -21.69 12.11
CA ASN A 192 6.95 -22.97 11.94
C ASN A 192 6.59 -23.90 13.10
N ASN A 193 6.33 -25.18 12.83
CA ASN A 193 5.84 -26.12 13.84
C ASN A 193 6.89 -26.43 14.92
N ASN A 194 8.18 -26.30 14.60
CA ASN A 194 9.26 -26.61 15.54
C ASN A 194 9.62 -25.41 16.40
N THR A 195 9.62 -24.21 15.82
CA THR A 195 10.07 -22.99 16.51
C THR A 195 8.93 -22.13 17.05
N ASN A 196 7.69 -22.37 16.61
CA ASN A 196 6.54 -21.49 16.83
C ASN A 196 6.81 -20.03 16.44
N GLN A 197 7.71 -19.81 15.47
CA GLN A 197 8.04 -18.49 14.94
C GLN A 197 7.73 -18.42 13.45
N PRO A 198 7.30 -17.26 12.94
CA PRO A 198 7.13 -17.07 11.50
C PRO A 198 8.49 -17.13 10.79
N VAL A 199 8.49 -17.68 9.58
CA VAL A 199 9.69 -17.74 8.73
C VAL A 199 10.09 -16.37 8.17
N PRO A 200 9.18 -15.53 7.63
CA PRO A 200 9.53 -14.18 7.23
C PRO A 200 9.54 -13.20 8.41
N ASP A 201 10.26 -12.09 8.26
CA ASP A 201 10.13 -10.92 9.15
C ASP A 201 8.74 -10.29 8.97
N VAL A 202 7.84 -10.59 9.90
CA VAL A 202 6.42 -10.22 9.81
C VAL A 202 6.18 -8.73 9.98
N HIS A 203 7.00 -8.04 10.77
CA HIS A 203 6.89 -6.59 10.96
C HIS A 203 7.26 -5.87 9.68
N ARG A 204 8.37 -6.28 9.06
CA ARG A 204 8.77 -5.76 7.75
C ARG A 204 7.72 -6.04 6.67
N VAL A 205 7.18 -7.27 6.62
CA VAL A 205 6.13 -7.63 5.66
C VAL A 205 4.88 -6.76 5.86
N SER A 206 4.42 -6.59 7.10
CA SER A 206 3.25 -5.76 7.43
C SER A 206 3.46 -4.30 7.04
N TYR A 207 4.60 -3.73 7.38
CA TYR A 207 4.97 -2.36 7.04
C TYR A 207 5.01 -2.14 5.51
N GLU A 208 5.67 -3.03 4.78
CA GLU A 208 5.85 -2.92 3.33
C GLU A 208 4.53 -3.10 2.56
N LEU A 209 3.61 -3.90 3.09
CA LEU A 209 2.32 -4.19 2.49
C LEU A 209 1.17 -3.34 3.03
N SER A 210 1.48 -2.38 3.92
CA SER A 210 0.51 -1.43 4.46
C SER A 210 -0.20 -0.67 3.34
N GLY A 211 -1.53 -0.67 3.37
CA GLY A 211 -2.40 -0.09 2.33
C GLY A 211 -2.57 -0.95 1.07
N VAL A 212 -1.89 -2.09 0.96
CA VAL A 212 -1.96 -3.01 -0.20
C VAL A 212 -2.58 -4.35 0.18
N ALA A 213 -2.36 -4.82 1.41
CA ALA A 213 -2.96 -6.05 1.92
C ALA A 213 -3.19 -5.96 3.43
N HIS A 214 -4.10 -6.79 3.94
CA HIS A 214 -4.18 -7.09 5.37
C HIS A 214 -3.26 -8.27 5.69
N VAL A 215 -2.37 -8.11 6.67
CA VAL A 215 -1.41 -9.15 7.08
C VAL A 215 -1.85 -9.74 8.41
N TYR A 216 -2.12 -11.03 8.40
CA TYR A 216 -2.47 -11.83 9.57
C TYR A 216 -1.38 -12.85 9.84
N VAL A 217 -1.05 -13.03 11.12
CA VAL A 217 0.00 -13.95 11.57
C VAL A 217 -0.60 -14.86 12.64
N MET A 218 -0.45 -16.18 12.49
CA MET A 218 -0.87 -17.12 13.53
C MET A 218 0.04 -16.99 14.76
N SER A 219 -0.52 -17.05 15.98
CA SER A 219 0.25 -16.95 17.21
C SER A 219 1.20 -18.12 17.40
N ASP A 220 0.82 -19.30 16.93
CA ASP A 220 1.51 -20.57 17.12
C ASP A 220 0.93 -21.62 16.13
N SER A 221 1.49 -22.82 16.14
CA SER A 221 1.07 -23.88 15.22
C SER A 221 -0.30 -24.48 15.54
N SER A 222 -0.81 -24.41 16.79
CA SER A 222 -2.12 -24.97 17.15
C SER A 222 -3.26 -24.19 16.49
N VAL A 223 -3.08 -22.89 16.27
CA VAL A 223 -4.02 -22.05 15.53
C VAL A 223 -4.22 -22.54 14.10
N SER A 224 -3.18 -23.11 13.47
CA SER A 224 -3.32 -23.73 12.15
C SER A 224 -4.33 -24.88 12.20
N ASP A 225 -4.26 -25.74 13.21
CA ASP A 225 -5.19 -26.87 13.41
C ASP A 225 -6.63 -26.41 13.61
N LEU A 226 -6.83 -25.34 14.38
CA LEU A 226 -8.15 -24.73 14.54
C LEU A 226 -8.71 -24.21 13.21
N LEU A 227 -7.87 -23.60 12.37
CA LEU A 227 -8.28 -23.17 11.04
C LEU A 227 -8.59 -24.37 10.14
N TYR A 228 -7.82 -25.46 10.21
CA TYR A 228 -8.05 -26.69 9.45
C TYR A 228 -9.39 -27.36 9.80
N ASN A 229 -9.77 -27.34 11.07
CA ASN A 229 -11.01 -27.96 11.54
C ASN A 229 -12.26 -27.11 11.28
N HIS A 230 -12.10 -25.88 10.77
CA HIS A 230 -13.23 -25.02 10.44
C HIS A 230 -14.01 -25.56 9.23
N PRO A 231 -15.36 -25.59 9.21
CA PRO A 231 -16.14 -26.16 8.10
C PRO A 231 -15.87 -25.54 6.72
N MET A 232 -15.36 -24.31 6.68
CA MET A 232 -15.02 -23.57 5.46
C MET A 232 -13.53 -23.70 5.05
N SER A 233 -12.74 -24.52 5.74
CA SER A 233 -11.26 -24.53 5.72
C SER A 233 -10.59 -25.15 4.49
N GLY A 234 -11.34 -25.86 3.63
CA GLY A 234 -10.76 -26.75 2.61
C GLY A 234 -9.64 -26.11 1.77
N SER A 235 -9.81 -24.83 1.41
CA SER A 235 -8.85 -24.01 0.65
C SER A 235 -8.07 -22.99 1.48
N MET A 236 -8.00 -23.11 2.82
CA MET A 236 -7.30 -22.15 3.69
C MET A 236 -6.07 -22.71 4.41
N ARG A 237 -5.69 -23.95 4.10
CA ARG A 237 -4.52 -24.66 4.64
C ARG A 237 -3.23 -23.79 4.67
N CYS A 238 -2.71 -23.45 5.84
CA CYS A 238 -1.46 -22.69 5.99
C CYS A 238 -0.79 -23.18 7.28
N SER A 239 0.38 -23.80 7.16
CA SER A 239 1.10 -24.40 8.30
C SER A 239 2.61 -24.39 8.08
N ASP A 240 3.35 -24.67 9.15
CA ASP A 240 4.80 -24.87 9.15
C ASP A 240 5.61 -23.75 8.48
N GLY A 241 5.23 -22.50 8.75
CA GLY A 241 5.92 -21.33 8.21
C GLY A 241 5.52 -20.96 6.79
N ASP A 242 4.46 -21.55 6.25
CA ASP A 242 3.86 -21.17 4.99
C ASP A 242 3.26 -19.75 5.03
N VAL A 243 3.21 -19.13 3.86
CA VAL A 243 2.52 -17.86 3.61
C VAL A 243 1.47 -18.08 2.54
N ARG A 244 0.21 -17.73 2.84
CA ARG A 244 -0.92 -17.86 1.92
C ARG A 244 -1.50 -16.49 1.58
N LEU A 245 -1.85 -16.31 0.30
CA LEU A 245 -2.46 -15.11 -0.23
C LEU A 245 -3.89 -15.42 -0.67
N PHE A 246 -4.84 -14.61 -0.18
CA PHE A 246 -6.24 -14.60 -0.59
C PHE A 246 -6.56 -13.29 -1.32
N LEU A 247 -6.86 -13.39 -2.61
CA LEU A 247 -7.23 -12.25 -3.45
C LEU A 247 -8.69 -11.86 -3.24
N PRO A 248 -9.08 -10.58 -3.40
CA PRO A 248 -10.48 -10.20 -3.41
C PRO A 248 -11.19 -10.82 -4.62
N VAL A 249 -12.48 -11.14 -4.47
CA VAL A 249 -13.33 -11.64 -5.57
C VAL A 249 -13.81 -10.43 -6.37
N ASN A 250 -13.57 -10.41 -7.67
CA ASN A 250 -14.12 -9.41 -8.58
C ASN A 250 -14.46 -10.04 -9.93
N GLU A 251 -15.16 -9.30 -10.79
CA GLU A 251 -15.61 -9.79 -12.11
C GLU A 251 -14.44 -10.29 -13.00
N GLN A 252 -13.23 -9.78 -12.77
CA GLN A 252 -12.03 -10.15 -13.53
C GLN A 252 -11.28 -11.36 -12.93
N ASN A 253 -11.67 -11.82 -11.74
CA ASN A 253 -11.00 -12.87 -11.00
C ASN A 253 -12.05 -13.68 -10.20
N SER A 254 -13.00 -14.27 -10.93
CA SER A 254 -14.11 -15.08 -10.41
C SER A 254 -13.67 -16.37 -9.72
N ASP A 255 -12.47 -16.85 -10.03
CA ASP A 255 -11.88 -18.00 -9.36
C ASP A 255 -11.09 -17.53 -8.15
N PHE A 256 -11.39 -18.11 -6.98
CA PHE A 256 -10.59 -17.97 -5.75
C PHE A 256 -9.17 -18.51 -6.00
N LYS A 257 -8.29 -17.70 -6.59
CA LYS A 257 -6.88 -18.04 -6.82
C LYS A 257 -6.11 -17.73 -5.55
N ASP A 258 -6.02 -18.72 -4.67
CA ASP A 258 -5.04 -18.68 -3.60
C ASP A 258 -3.64 -18.97 -4.14
N ARG A 259 -2.63 -18.35 -3.52
CA ARG A 259 -1.23 -18.73 -3.72
C ARG A 259 -0.65 -19.05 -2.38
N SER A 260 0.03 -20.20 -2.28
CA SER A 260 0.78 -20.59 -1.10
C SER A 260 2.27 -20.66 -1.44
N TRP A 261 3.08 -20.07 -0.57
CA TRP A 261 4.53 -20.22 -0.57
C TRP A 261 4.95 -21.02 0.65
N ARG A 262 5.71 -22.09 0.41
CA ARG A 262 6.25 -22.90 1.48
C ARG A 262 7.44 -22.22 2.18
N ALA A 263 7.67 -22.57 3.45
CA ALA A 263 8.82 -22.09 4.24
C ALA A 263 10.16 -22.14 3.48
N LYS A 264 10.44 -23.24 2.76
CA LYS A 264 11.65 -23.40 1.93
C LYS A 264 11.76 -22.33 0.83
N HIS A 265 10.65 -21.98 0.18
CA HIS A 265 10.67 -20.92 -0.85
C HIS A 265 10.90 -19.55 -0.21
N ILE A 266 10.31 -19.30 0.97
CA ILE A 266 10.44 -18.02 1.68
C ILE A 266 11.88 -17.80 2.12
N THR A 267 12.50 -18.80 2.75
CA THR A 267 13.92 -18.75 3.17
C THR A 267 14.88 -18.57 1.99
N SER A 268 14.59 -19.20 0.84
CA SER A 268 15.40 -19.02 -0.37
C SER A 268 15.21 -17.67 -1.05
N ALA A 269 14.11 -16.96 -0.77
CA ALA A 269 13.81 -15.67 -1.36
C ALA A 269 14.48 -14.56 -0.55
N HIS A 270 15.63 -14.09 -1.01
CA HIS A 270 16.19 -12.85 -0.47
C HIS A 270 15.16 -11.72 -0.69
N ARG A 271 14.69 -11.09 0.39
CA ARG A 271 13.66 -10.03 0.39
C ARG A 271 12.25 -10.49 -0.04
N PHE A 272 11.71 -11.51 0.65
CA PHE A 272 10.36 -12.06 0.41
C PHE A 272 9.23 -11.00 0.46
N ASP A 273 9.35 -9.98 1.31
CA ASP A 273 8.48 -8.79 1.35
C ASP A 273 8.29 -8.17 -0.05
N LYS A 274 9.37 -8.08 -0.82
CA LYS A 274 9.34 -7.46 -2.15
C LYS A 274 8.78 -8.40 -3.21
N VAL A 275 8.98 -9.70 -3.04
CA VAL A 275 8.35 -10.72 -3.87
C VAL A 275 6.82 -10.67 -3.70
N LEU A 276 6.34 -10.57 -2.46
CA LEU A 276 4.91 -10.42 -2.18
C LEU A 276 4.34 -9.15 -2.79
N LEU A 277 4.97 -8.00 -2.56
CA LEU A 277 4.54 -6.73 -3.13
C LEU A 277 4.42 -6.80 -4.66
N LYS A 278 5.42 -7.38 -5.34
CA LYS A 278 5.41 -7.59 -6.79
C LYS A 278 4.23 -8.42 -7.26
N LYS A 279 3.82 -9.42 -6.48
CA LYS A 279 2.68 -10.29 -6.81
C LYS A 279 1.34 -9.63 -6.54
N LEU A 280 1.28 -8.69 -5.61
CA LEU A 280 0.08 -7.94 -5.26
C LEU A 280 -0.16 -6.73 -6.16
N ALA A 281 0.90 -6.17 -6.75
CA ALA A 281 0.84 -4.99 -7.62
C ALA A 281 -0.28 -4.98 -8.67
N PRO A 282 -0.60 -6.10 -9.35
CA PRO A 282 -1.69 -6.12 -10.33
C PRO A 282 -3.10 -6.00 -9.70
N TYR A 283 -3.27 -6.33 -8.43
CA TYR A 283 -4.58 -6.38 -7.77
C TYR A 283 -4.98 -5.06 -7.10
N SER A 284 -4.03 -4.15 -6.96
CA SER A 284 -4.26 -2.75 -6.57
C SER A 284 -4.63 -1.84 -7.75
N LEU A 285 -4.77 -2.39 -8.96
CA LEU A 285 -5.08 -1.65 -10.20
C LEU A 285 -6.55 -1.30 -10.40
N THR A 286 -7.47 -1.95 -9.68
CA THR A 286 -8.90 -1.93 -10.02
C THR A 286 -9.69 -0.90 -9.23
N ILE A 287 -9.05 0.19 -8.80
CA ILE A 287 -9.72 1.21 -8.00
C ILE A 287 -9.59 2.49 -8.78
N ASP A 288 -10.71 2.91 -9.36
CA ASP A 288 -10.83 4.20 -10.02
C ASP A 288 -10.37 5.27 -9.01
N SER A 289 -9.41 6.08 -9.44
CA SER A 289 -8.90 7.18 -8.64
C SER A 289 -10.03 8.19 -8.45
N TYR A 290 -10.30 8.58 -7.20
CA TYR A 290 -11.30 9.60 -6.91
C TYR A 290 -10.75 11.00 -7.15
N VAL A 291 -9.41 11.14 -7.07
CA VAL A 291 -8.69 12.39 -7.25
C VAL A 291 -7.41 12.11 -8.06
N THR A 292 -7.47 12.31 -9.36
CA THR A 292 -6.29 12.32 -10.23
C THR A 292 -5.52 13.63 -10.06
N MET A 293 -4.22 13.66 -10.38
CA MET A 293 -3.48 14.92 -10.44
C MET A 293 -4.10 15.91 -11.42
N ASP A 294 -4.76 15.41 -12.48
CA ASP A 294 -5.50 16.28 -13.40
C ASP A 294 -6.74 16.88 -12.73
N GLN A 295 -7.45 16.13 -11.88
CA GLN A 295 -8.53 16.67 -11.04
C GLN A 295 -8.00 17.65 -9.98
N VAL A 296 -6.82 17.40 -9.37
CA VAL A 296 -6.17 18.37 -8.47
C VAL A 296 -5.78 19.64 -9.22
N ARG A 297 -5.25 19.51 -10.44
CA ARG A 297 -4.93 20.66 -11.31
C ARG A 297 -6.19 21.40 -11.77
N GLU A 298 -7.28 20.68 -12.05
CA GLU A 298 -8.59 21.28 -12.35
C GLU A 298 -9.15 22.03 -11.15
N MET A 299 -9.00 21.50 -9.93
CA MET A 299 -9.38 22.18 -8.68
C MET A 299 -8.52 23.42 -8.38
N HIS A 300 -7.37 23.58 -9.03
CA HIS A 300 -6.47 24.73 -8.90
C HIS A 300 -6.71 25.81 -9.97
N ARG A 301 -7.40 25.49 -11.07
CA ARG A 301 -7.70 26.44 -12.16
C ARG A 301 -8.98 27.21 -11.90
#